data_AF-A0AAV3F103-F1
#
_entry.id   AF-A0AAV3F103-F1
#
_cell.length_a   1.000
_cell.length_b   1.000
_cell.length_c   1.000
_cell.angle_alpha   90.00
_cell.angle_beta   90.00
_cell.angle_gamma   90.00
#
_symmetry.space_group_name_H-M   'P 1'
#
loop_
_entity.id
_entity.type
_entity.pdbx_description
1 polymer ?
#
loop_
_entity_poly.entity_id
_entity_poly.type
_entity_poly.pdbx_seq_one_letter_code
_entity_poly.pdbx_strand_id
1 'polypeptide(L)'
;MIKRKQLLNTTLLLLTLFSFYQGIASNINCKIPSDAILLTASTNILQSGKKYFTDKDLLIAGSTFTIEPNAELYIPEGVILQASGTMHMKGGLINICDNAGFFFKGAVNIGEIRSNNNAIVNVGDFSFFSVNGSISQLDPADGDSSKTAKAQFNLSDGANINVCATLSVASIHYPMVKYVGKGHESANVVNRAPASGTPGAKLSDSSSVNWFALAGLAHVSPGSANLCTDPLACESMWPPGLKAEIEGICSETGETKPAISLTKVGAFNTTTVNQGYASVGETINYTFKIKNIGNVALKNITLIDEMVGNNLIPEFISGDINNNNLLDVNEEWVYTLIYPVTQEDINRKAVYNIASASAKDFKFKTATATSYDPNPLPLDTPGHPGLLADCKKCTIVLLKEYNLVITNPHVRQLMLNLE
;
A
#
# COMPACT_ATOMS: atom_id res chain seq x y z
N MET A 1 -11.34 -13.95 -59.71
CA MET A 1 -10.33 -14.09 -58.63
C MET A 1 -10.42 -12.84 -57.76
N ILE A 2 -11.44 -12.63 -56.92
CA ILE A 2 -11.79 -13.30 -55.65
C ILE A 2 -10.63 -13.35 -54.64
N LYS A 3 -10.89 -12.65 -53.52
CA LYS A 3 -10.25 -12.62 -52.18
C LYS A 3 -8.96 -11.78 -52.10
N ARG A 4 -8.86 -10.63 -51.39
CA ARG A 4 -9.61 -10.06 -50.24
C ARG A 4 -10.07 -11.11 -49.21
N LYS A 5 -9.13 -11.63 -48.41
CA LYS A 5 -9.38 -12.23 -47.08
C LYS A 5 -8.03 -12.60 -46.44
N GLN A 6 -7.59 -11.82 -45.45
CA GLN A 6 -6.95 -12.26 -44.19
C GLN A 6 -6.24 -11.07 -43.53
N LEU A 7 -7.05 -10.20 -42.94
CA LEU A 7 -6.64 -9.24 -41.91
C LEU A 7 -7.86 -9.07 -40.99
N LEU A 8 -8.25 -10.20 -40.39
CA LEU A 8 -9.36 -10.29 -39.45
C LEU A 8 -9.22 -11.61 -38.68
N ASN A 9 -8.22 -11.74 -37.79
CA ASN A 9 -8.19 -12.81 -36.78
C ASN A 9 -7.11 -12.68 -35.67
N THR A 10 -6.81 -11.47 -35.19
CA THR A 10 -6.04 -11.31 -33.93
C THR A 10 -6.63 -10.30 -32.96
N THR A 11 -7.80 -9.73 -33.28
CA THR A 11 -8.50 -8.74 -32.41
C THR A 11 -9.70 -9.33 -31.67
N LEU A 12 -9.82 -10.67 -31.61
CA LEU A 12 -10.94 -11.36 -30.96
C LEU A 12 -10.49 -12.43 -29.95
N LEU A 13 -9.32 -12.24 -29.32
CA LEU A 13 -8.87 -13.06 -28.19
C LEU A 13 -8.33 -12.22 -27.01
N LEU A 14 -8.62 -10.91 -26.98
CA LEU A 14 -8.25 -10.01 -25.88
C LEU A 14 -9.44 -9.31 -25.20
N LEU A 15 -10.67 -9.79 -25.46
CA LEU A 15 -11.90 -9.23 -24.88
C LEU A 15 -12.69 -10.21 -24.00
N THR A 16 -12.05 -11.27 -23.50
CA THR A 16 -12.63 -12.18 -22.49
C THR A 16 -11.72 -12.45 -21.29
N LEU A 17 -10.84 -11.51 -20.94
CA LEU A 17 -10.21 -11.46 -19.60
C LEU A 17 -10.65 -10.24 -18.79
N PHE A 18 -11.59 -9.45 -19.31
CA PHE A 18 -12.24 -8.34 -18.59
C PHE A 18 -13.65 -8.74 -18.15
N SER A 19 -13.77 -9.83 -17.41
CA SER A 19 -14.93 -10.11 -16.54
C SER A 19 -14.72 -11.41 -15.76
N PHE A 20 -13.86 -11.39 -14.73
CA PHE A 20 -14.01 -12.18 -13.50
C PHE A 20 -13.07 -11.62 -12.41
N TYR A 21 -13.23 -10.33 -12.11
CA TYR A 21 -13.12 -9.88 -10.71
C TYR A 21 -14.47 -9.22 -10.40
N GLN A 22 -15.54 -10.02 -10.48
CA GLN A 22 -16.71 -9.65 -9.69
C GLN A 22 -16.23 -9.62 -8.25
N GLY A 23 -16.46 -8.51 -7.54
CA GLY A 23 -16.16 -8.41 -6.12
C GLY A 23 -16.72 -9.63 -5.40
N ILE A 24 -15.84 -10.56 -5.03
CA ILE A 24 -16.23 -11.79 -4.39
C ILE A 24 -16.32 -11.45 -2.91
N ALA A 25 -17.53 -11.15 -2.44
CA ALA A 25 -17.82 -10.80 -1.06
C ALA A 25 -16.97 -11.61 -0.08
N SER A 26 -16.22 -10.94 0.79
CA SER A 26 -15.58 -11.54 1.94
C SER A 26 -16.61 -12.27 2.81
N ASN A 27 -16.17 -13.28 3.55
CA ASN A 27 -17.05 -13.97 4.51
C ASN A 27 -17.45 -13.06 5.69
N ILE A 28 -16.82 -11.89 5.82
CA ILE A 28 -17.15 -10.88 6.81
C ILE A 28 -18.15 -9.91 6.17
N ASN A 29 -19.42 -10.05 6.55
CA ASN A 29 -20.47 -9.15 6.08
C ASN A 29 -20.26 -7.74 6.63
N CYS A 30 -19.64 -6.90 5.81
CA CYS A 30 -19.28 -5.54 6.15
C CYS A 30 -20.27 -4.50 5.60
N LYS A 31 -21.48 -4.92 5.25
CA LYS A 31 -22.55 -4.01 4.84
C LYS A 31 -23.00 -3.18 6.04
N ILE A 32 -22.58 -1.91 6.08
CA ILE A 32 -22.94 -0.97 7.13
C ILE A 32 -24.47 -0.83 7.18
N PRO A 33 -25.11 -1.13 8.32
CA PRO A 33 -26.55 -0.96 8.46
C PRO A 33 -26.97 0.50 8.38
N SER A 34 -28.13 0.77 7.79
CA SER A 34 -28.65 2.14 7.63
C SER A 34 -28.95 2.83 8.96
N ASP A 35 -29.10 2.07 10.05
CA ASP A 35 -29.32 2.54 11.42
C ASP A 35 -28.02 2.71 12.23
N ALA A 36 -26.84 2.51 11.60
CA ALA A 36 -25.57 2.64 12.29
C ALA A 36 -25.25 4.10 12.65
N ILE A 37 -24.71 4.30 13.85
CA ILE A 37 -24.34 5.59 14.42
C ILE A 37 -22.91 5.95 14.01
N LEU A 38 -22.70 7.16 13.49
CA LEU A 38 -21.35 7.63 13.17
C LEU A 38 -20.51 7.77 14.45
N LEU A 39 -19.33 7.16 14.47
CA LEU A 39 -18.37 7.29 15.55
C LEU A 39 -17.74 8.69 15.55
N THR A 40 -17.46 9.18 16.75
CA THR A 40 -16.76 10.46 16.95
C THR A 40 -15.50 10.22 17.77
N ALA A 41 -14.58 11.19 17.75
CA ALA A 41 -13.36 11.12 18.55
C ALA A 41 -13.65 11.04 20.06
N SER A 42 -14.83 11.47 20.52
CA SER A 42 -15.27 11.37 21.92
C SER A 42 -16.00 10.07 22.27
N THR A 43 -16.26 9.20 21.29
CA THR A 43 -17.02 7.96 21.52
C THR A 43 -16.15 6.93 22.22
N ASN A 44 -16.26 6.84 23.54
CA ASN A 44 -15.51 5.89 24.38
C ASN A 44 -16.32 4.65 24.81
N ILE A 45 -17.63 4.62 24.54
CA ILE A 45 -18.53 3.48 24.86
C ILE A 45 -19.44 3.22 23.66
N LEU A 46 -19.44 1.98 23.16
CA LEU A 46 -20.45 1.48 22.22
C LEU A 46 -21.57 0.83 23.02
N GLN A 47 -22.77 1.40 22.93
CA GLN A 47 -23.92 0.98 23.73
C GLN A 47 -24.47 -0.38 23.28
N SER A 48 -25.02 -1.13 24.23
CA SER A 48 -25.57 -2.46 23.98
C SER A 48 -26.63 -2.46 22.88
N GLY A 49 -26.50 -3.40 21.94
CA GLY A 49 -27.42 -3.55 20.80
C GLY A 49 -27.36 -2.43 19.75
N LYS A 50 -26.47 -1.44 19.91
CA LYS A 50 -26.29 -0.36 18.95
C LYS A 50 -25.18 -0.68 17.95
N LYS A 51 -25.35 -0.17 16.75
CA LYS A 51 -24.39 -0.34 15.65
C LYS A 51 -23.70 0.98 15.41
N TYR A 52 -22.40 0.94 15.16
CA TYR A 52 -21.56 2.11 14.96
C TYR A 52 -20.67 1.91 13.74
N PHE A 53 -20.30 3.00 13.07
CA PHE A 53 -19.33 2.95 11.99
C PHE A 53 -18.48 4.22 11.97
N THR A 54 -17.32 4.17 11.32
CA THR A 54 -16.53 5.35 10.98
C THR A 54 -16.48 5.53 9.46
N ASP A 55 -16.57 6.76 8.96
CA ASP A 55 -16.56 7.07 7.52
C ASP A 55 -15.18 7.48 6.99
N LYS A 56 -14.23 7.68 7.90
CA LYS A 56 -12.86 8.11 7.63
C LYS A 56 -11.93 7.66 8.74
N ASP A 57 -10.64 7.89 8.53
CA ASP A 57 -9.63 7.67 9.57
C ASP A 57 -9.99 8.45 10.84
N LEU A 58 -10.00 7.76 11.97
CA LEU A 58 -10.47 8.32 13.23
C LEU A 58 -9.56 7.90 14.38
N LEU A 59 -9.21 8.86 15.23
CA LEU A 59 -8.59 8.62 16.53
C LEU A 59 -9.63 8.84 17.63
N ILE A 60 -9.97 7.77 18.34
CA ILE A 60 -10.78 7.84 19.56
C ILE A 60 -9.90 8.34 20.70
N ALA A 61 -10.28 9.46 21.28
CA ALA A 61 -9.67 10.02 22.47
C ALA A 61 -10.26 9.34 23.71
N GLY A 62 -9.39 8.89 24.60
CA GLY A 62 -9.80 8.30 25.88
C GLY A 62 -8.76 7.37 26.46
N SER A 63 -8.90 7.09 27.75
CA SER A 63 -8.13 6.06 28.46
C SER A 63 -8.85 4.71 28.46
N THR A 64 -10.13 4.66 28.09
CA THR A 64 -10.93 3.44 28.03
C THR A 64 -11.82 3.43 26.81
N PHE A 65 -11.93 2.27 26.16
CA PHE A 65 -12.87 2.04 25.05
C PHE A 65 -13.72 0.81 25.36
N THR A 66 -15.00 0.98 25.62
CA THR A 66 -15.88 -0.12 26.05
C THR A 66 -16.83 -0.51 24.93
N ILE A 67 -16.92 -1.81 24.65
CA ILE A 67 -17.89 -2.38 23.73
C ILE A 67 -18.83 -3.23 24.57
N GLU A 68 -20.05 -2.73 24.75
CA GLU A 68 -21.08 -3.41 25.53
C GLU A 68 -21.69 -4.57 24.73
N PRO A 69 -22.33 -5.55 25.40
CA PRO A 69 -22.92 -6.71 24.74
C PRO A 69 -23.81 -6.37 23.55
N ASN A 70 -23.66 -7.14 22.46
CA ASN A 70 -24.43 -6.98 21.21
C ASN A 70 -24.23 -5.62 20.51
N ALA A 71 -23.27 -4.79 20.94
CA ALA A 71 -22.84 -3.65 20.14
C ALA A 71 -22.07 -4.12 18.92
N GLU A 72 -22.17 -3.40 17.81
CA GLU A 72 -21.45 -3.71 16.57
C GLU A 72 -20.68 -2.48 16.10
N LEU A 73 -19.41 -2.66 15.76
CA LEU A 73 -18.54 -1.64 15.17
C LEU A 73 -18.18 -2.03 13.75
N TYR A 74 -18.32 -1.12 12.79
CA TYR A 74 -17.92 -1.31 11.39
C TYR A 74 -16.81 -0.34 11.02
N ILE A 75 -15.69 -0.86 10.51
CA ILE A 75 -14.56 -0.08 9.98
C ILE A 75 -14.46 -0.37 8.48
N PRO A 76 -14.97 0.52 7.61
CA PRO A 76 -15.10 0.28 6.17
C PRO A 76 -13.75 0.16 5.45
N GLU A 77 -13.80 -0.33 4.21
CA GLU A 77 -12.63 -0.44 3.33
C GLU A 77 -11.85 0.89 3.23
N GLY A 78 -10.52 0.81 3.35
CA GLY A 78 -9.62 1.95 3.28
C GLY A 78 -9.63 2.86 4.50
N VAL A 79 -10.38 2.52 5.56
CA VAL A 79 -10.47 3.32 6.79
C VAL A 79 -9.64 2.70 7.93
N ILE A 80 -8.96 3.56 8.68
CA ILE A 80 -8.19 3.18 9.87
C ILE A 80 -8.80 3.81 11.12
N LEU A 81 -9.23 2.96 12.05
CA LEU A 81 -9.56 3.38 13.41
C LEU A 81 -8.30 3.29 14.29
N GLN A 82 -8.13 4.28 15.15
CA GLN A 82 -7.10 4.31 16.17
C GLN A 82 -7.74 4.56 17.53
N ALA A 83 -7.29 3.85 18.55
CA ALA A 83 -7.69 4.10 19.93
C ALA A 83 -6.55 3.80 20.91
N SER A 84 -6.67 4.26 22.15
CA SER A 84 -5.65 4.05 23.17
C SER A 84 -6.23 3.79 24.55
N GLY A 85 -5.38 3.34 25.48
CA GLY A 85 -5.76 3.04 26.86
C GLY A 85 -6.13 1.58 27.06
N THR A 86 -7.30 1.32 27.64
CA THR A 86 -7.80 -0.05 27.88
C THR A 86 -9.10 -0.30 27.12
N MET A 87 -9.10 -1.26 26.20
CA MET A 87 -10.33 -1.74 25.58
C MET A 87 -10.96 -2.84 26.44
N HIS A 88 -12.26 -2.71 26.68
CA HIS A 88 -13.09 -3.72 27.35
C HIS A 88 -14.22 -4.14 26.40
N MET A 89 -14.02 -5.26 25.71
CA MET A 89 -15.04 -5.84 24.85
C MET A 89 -15.80 -6.93 25.60
N LYS A 90 -16.86 -6.52 26.31
CA LYS A 90 -17.70 -7.42 27.13
C LYS A 90 -18.60 -8.34 26.29
N GLY A 91 -18.73 -8.01 25.01
CA GLY A 91 -19.47 -8.74 23.98
C GLY A 91 -19.51 -7.90 22.71
N GLY A 92 -20.36 -8.30 21.77
CA GLY A 92 -20.53 -7.58 20.50
C GLY A 92 -19.55 -8.00 19.41
N LEU A 93 -19.54 -7.21 18.35
CA LEU A 93 -18.75 -7.44 17.14
C LEU A 93 -17.90 -6.22 16.80
N ILE A 94 -16.65 -6.44 16.41
CA ILE A 94 -15.88 -5.48 15.64
C ILE A 94 -15.71 -6.07 14.23
N ASN A 95 -16.19 -5.37 13.23
CA ASN A 95 -16.12 -5.74 11.82
C ASN A 95 -15.12 -4.81 11.12
N ILE A 96 -13.88 -5.28 10.99
CA ILE A 96 -12.85 -4.63 10.18
C ILE A 96 -13.00 -5.17 8.78
N CYS A 97 -13.43 -4.32 7.86
CA CYS A 97 -13.73 -4.72 6.51
C CYS A 97 -12.44 -5.01 5.73
N ASP A 98 -12.60 -5.58 4.54
CA ASP A 98 -11.49 -5.82 3.63
C ASP A 98 -10.70 -4.53 3.47
N ASN A 99 -9.37 -4.63 3.42
CA ASN A 99 -8.49 -3.47 3.20
C ASN A 99 -8.60 -2.36 4.27
N ALA A 100 -9.18 -2.64 5.45
CA ALA A 100 -9.32 -1.69 6.55
C ALA A 100 -8.36 -1.99 7.73
N GLY A 101 -8.37 -1.15 8.76
CA GLY A 101 -7.46 -1.32 9.89
C GLY A 101 -7.98 -0.83 11.23
N PHE A 102 -7.55 -1.50 12.29
CA PHE A 102 -7.68 -0.99 13.66
C PHE A 102 -6.33 -1.05 14.37
N PHE A 103 -5.80 0.11 14.73
CA PHE A 103 -4.66 0.25 15.62
C PHE A 103 -5.10 0.57 17.06
N PHE A 104 -4.58 -0.17 18.03
CA PHE A 104 -4.83 0.07 19.44
C PHE A 104 -3.52 0.23 20.21
N LYS A 105 -3.39 1.29 21.00
CA LYS A 105 -2.25 1.48 21.90
C LYS A 105 -2.65 1.23 23.35
N GLY A 106 -2.17 0.15 23.95
CA GLY A 106 -2.45 -0.21 25.34
C GLY A 106 -2.99 -1.63 25.50
N ALA A 107 -3.92 -1.84 26.41
CA ALA A 107 -4.43 -3.17 26.75
C ALA A 107 -5.77 -3.46 26.09
N VAL A 108 -5.91 -4.63 25.47
CA VAL A 108 -7.14 -5.10 24.83
C VAL A 108 -7.66 -6.32 25.56
N ASN A 109 -8.83 -6.22 26.18
CA ASN A 109 -9.53 -7.35 26.79
C ASN A 109 -10.72 -7.75 25.91
N ILE A 110 -10.75 -9.00 25.46
CA ILE A 110 -11.88 -9.56 24.70
C ILE A 110 -12.59 -10.66 25.49
N GLY A 111 -13.91 -10.56 25.56
CA GLY A 111 -14.75 -11.45 26.34
C GLY A 111 -14.98 -10.94 27.76
N GLU A 112 -15.93 -11.58 28.43
CA GLU A 112 -16.27 -11.36 29.83
C GLU A 112 -16.56 -12.73 30.46
N ILE A 113 -15.96 -13.02 31.61
CA ILE A 113 -16.11 -14.30 32.32
C ILE A 113 -17.57 -14.54 32.68
N ARG A 114 -18.04 -15.79 32.52
CA ARG A 114 -19.42 -16.24 32.80
C ARG A 114 -20.50 -15.46 32.01
N SER A 115 -20.16 -15.04 30.80
CA SER A 115 -21.03 -14.26 29.92
C SER A 115 -21.72 -15.13 28.87
N ASN A 116 -22.92 -14.72 28.45
CA ASN A 116 -23.62 -15.29 27.28
C ASN A 116 -23.35 -14.51 25.99
N ASN A 117 -22.47 -13.51 26.05
CA ASN A 117 -22.26 -12.58 24.95
C ASN A 117 -20.97 -12.93 24.21
N ASN A 118 -21.10 -13.20 22.91
CA ASN A 118 -19.94 -13.36 22.04
C ASN A 118 -19.19 -12.04 21.94
N ALA A 119 -17.87 -12.08 22.00
CA ALA A 119 -16.97 -10.96 21.75
C ALA A 119 -16.08 -11.30 20.55
N ILE A 120 -16.49 -10.89 19.36
CA ILE A 120 -15.85 -11.34 18.11
C ILE A 120 -15.23 -10.17 17.37
N VAL A 121 -13.94 -10.29 17.05
CA VAL A 121 -13.26 -9.35 16.16
C VAL A 121 -13.09 -10.01 14.80
N ASN A 122 -13.85 -9.55 13.82
CA ASN A 122 -13.76 -9.98 12.43
C ASN A 122 -12.76 -9.09 11.68
N VAL A 123 -11.77 -9.70 11.04
CA VAL A 123 -10.70 -9.03 10.28
C VAL A 123 -10.75 -9.51 8.83
N GLY A 124 -11.26 -8.65 7.94
CA GLY A 124 -11.44 -8.85 6.50
C GLY A 124 -10.18 -9.14 5.71
N ASP A 125 -10.36 -9.39 4.42
CA ASP A 125 -9.26 -9.72 3.51
C ASP A 125 -8.24 -8.57 3.47
N PHE A 126 -6.95 -8.89 3.59
CA PHE A 126 -5.85 -7.91 3.60
C PHE A 126 -6.00 -6.77 4.61
N SER A 127 -6.78 -6.98 5.67
CA SER A 127 -7.01 -6.00 6.74
C SER A 127 -6.16 -6.30 7.98
N PHE A 128 -6.14 -5.41 8.96
CA PHE A 128 -5.34 -5.63 10.17
C PHE A 128 -5.99 -5.20 11.49
N PHE A 129 -5.66 -5.92 12.56
CA PHE A 129 -5.86 -5.51 13.94
C PHE A 129 -4.51 -5.50 14.66
N SER A 130 -3.98 -4.32 14.96
CA SER A 130 -2.64 -4.18 15.53
C SER A 130 -2.69 -3.53 16.91
N VAL A 131 -2.04 -4.15 17.88
CA VAL A 131 -1.98 -3.70 19.26
C VAL A 131 -0.53 -3.40 19.63
N ASN A 132 -0.23 -2.10 19.79
CA ASN A 132 0.98 -1.69 20.50
C ASN A 132 0.72 -1.77 22.01
N GLY A 133 0.80 -2.99 22.52
CA GLY A 133 0.51 -3.34 23.90
C GLY A 133 0.01 -4.79 24.00
N SER A 134 -0.85 -5.07 24.97
CA SER A 134 -1.22 -6.44 25.35
C SER A 134 -2.61 -6.83 24.85
N ILE A 135 -2.79 -8.10 24.50
CA ILE A 135 -4.11 -8.71 24.26
C ILE A 135 -4.37 -9.77 25.32
N SER A 136 -5.54 -9.70 25.95
CA SER A 136 -6.06 -10.71 26.86
C SER A 136 -7.40 -11.23 26.37
N GLN A 137 -7.39 -12.48 25.90
CA GLN A 137 -8.61 -13.22 25.62
C GLN A 137 -9.10 -13.90 26.90
N LEU A 138 -10.29 -13.50 27.35
CA LEU A 138 -11.01 -14.15 28.46
C LEU A 138 -11.87 -15.30 27.92
N ASP A 139 -12.26 -16.23 28.79
CA ASP A 139 -13.21 -17.29 28.43
C ASP A 139 -14.60 -16.97 29.00
N PRO A 140 -15.61 -16.68 28.16
CA PRO A 140 -16.97 -16.48 28.63
C PRO A 140 -17.57 -17.69 29.35
N ALA A 141 -17.03 -18.89 29.13
CA ALA A 141 -17.47 -20.11 29.80
C ALA A 141 -16.70 -20.45 31.09
N ASP A 142 -15.75 -19.62 31.52
CA ASP A 142 -14.87 -19.93 32.67
C ASP A 142 -15.65 -20.39 33.93
N GLY A 143 -15.51 -21.68 34.23
CA GLY A 143 -16.15 -22.37 35.35
C GLY A 143 -17.65 -22.66 35.21
N ASP A 144 -18.26 -22.39 34.06
CA ASP A 144 -19.70 -22.58 33.79
C ASP A 144 -19.94 -23.17 32.38
N SER A 145 -20.12 -24.49 32.32
CA SER A 145 -20.35 -25.24 31.07
C SER A 145 -21.70 -24.97 30.41
N SER A 146 -22.62 -24.22 31.05
CA SER A 146 -23.87 -23.79 30.43
C SER A 146 -23.66 -22.64 29.44
N LYS A 147 -22.52 -21.94 29.53
CA LYS A 147 -22.16 -20.83 28.65
C LYS A 147 -21.51 -21.36 27.38
N THR A 148 -21.97 -20.87 26.24
CA THR A 148 -21.47 -21.27 24.91
C THR A 148 -20.87 -20.10 24.12
N ALA A 149 -20.85 -18.91 24.73
CA ALA A 149 -20.32 -17.71 24.11
C ALA A 149 -18.79 -17.79 23.94
N LYS A 150 -18.29 -17.08 22.93
CA LYS A 150 -16.89 -17.11 22.51
C LYS A 150 -16.29 -15.71 22.49
N ALA A 151 -15.03 -15.62 22.88
CA ALA A 151 -14.18 -14.46 22.65
C ALA A 151 -13.07 -14.83 21.67
N GLN A 152 -13.19 -14.48 20.39
CA GLN A 152 -12.27 -14.95 19.34
C GLN A 152 -12.03 -13.87 18.27
N PHE A 153 -10.91 -13.99 17.59
CA PHE A 153 -10.64 -13.29 16.35
C PHE A 153 -11.01 -14.19 15.18
N ASN A 154 -11.78 -13.65 14.23
CA ASN A 154 -12.05 -14.31 12.96
C ASN A 154 -11.19 -13.64 11.89
N LEU A 155 -10.29 -14.39 11.26
CA LEU A 155 -9.36 -13.87 10.25
C LEU A 155 -9.66 -14.42 8.86
N SER A 156 -9.71 -13.53 7.86
CA SER A 156 -9.86 -13.90 6.44
C SER A 156 -8.52 -13.94 5.69
N ASP A 157 -8.55 -13.95 4.35
CA ASP A 157 -7.35 -14.16 3.53
C ASP A 157 -6.41 -12.94 3.64
N GLY A 158 -5.14 -13.16 3.97
CA GLY A 158 -4.16 -12.08 4.14
C GLY A 158 -4.42 -11.15 5.33
N ALA A 159 -5.35 -11.49 6.23
CA ALA A 159 -5.62 -10.72 7.45
C ALA A 159 -4.43 -10.79 8.43
N ASN A 160 -4.13 -9.68 9.11
CA ASN A 160 -2.98 -9.58 10.01
C ASN A 160 -3.35 -9.15 11.43
N ILE A 161 -2.87 -9.88 12.43
CA ILE A 161 -2.81 -9.42 13.82
C ILE A 161 -1.35 -9.16 14.19
N ASN A 162 -1.07 -8.04 14.85
CA ASN A 162 0.25 -7.77 15.41
C ASN A 162 0.13 -7.38 16.89
N VAL A 163 0.93 -8.02 17.75
CA VAL A 163 0.94 -7.80 19.20
C VAL A 163 2.36 -7.54 19.68
N CYS A 164 2.53 -6.41 20.37
CA CYS A 164 3.85 -5.90 20.76
C CYS A 164 4.24 -6.15 22.21
N ALA A 165 3.27 -6.43 23.08
CA ALA A 165 3.51 -6.86 24.45
C ALA A 165 2.88 -8.25 24.64
N THR A 166 2.29 -8.53 25.81
CA THR A 166 1.84 -9.88 26.14
C THR A 166 0.57 -10.28 25.38
N LEU A 167 0.49 -11.57 25.02
CA LEU A 167 -0.73 -12.22 24.55
C LEU A 167 -1.13 -13.31 25.54
N SER A 168 -2.36 -13.26 26.06
CA SER A 168 -2.88 -14.27 27.00
C SER A 168 -4.17 -14.92 26.50
N VAL A 169 -4.22 -16.25 26.50
CA VAL A 169 -5.33 -17.07 25.99
C VAL A 169 -5.97 -17.88 27.13
N ALA A 170 -7.15 -17.48 27.59
CA ALA A 170 -7.82 -18.18 28.69
C ALA A 170 -8.62 -19.42 28.26
N SER A 171 -9.23 -19.41 27.07
CA SER A 171 -10.14 -20.47 26.64
C SER A 171 -9.42 -21.76 26.27
N ILE A 172 -9.99 -22.88 26.72
CA ILE A 172 -9.60 -24.24 26.31
C ILE A 172 -10.67 -24.90 25.40
N HIS A 173 -11.81 -24.23 25.20
CA HIS A 173 -12.98 -24.78 24.52
C HIS A 173 -13.00 -24.47 23.02
N TYR A 174 -12.35 -23.38 22.62
CA TYR A 174 -12.26 -22.91 21.23
C TYR A 174 -10.95 -22.14 21.05
N PRO A 175 -10.41 -22.04 19.83
CA PRO A 175 -9.15 -21.34 19.59
C PRO A 175 -9.31 -19.82 19.73
N MET A 176 -8.21 -19.12 20.03
CA MET A 176 -8.17 -17.65 20.02
C MET A 176 -8.49 -17.08 18.63
N VAL A 177 -7.93 -17.71 17.60
CA VAL A 177 -8.10 -17.32 16.20
C VAL A 177 -8.83 -18.43 15.46
N LYS A 178 -9.93 -18.05 14.82
CA LYS A 178 -10.64 -18.87 13.86
C LYS A 178 -10.38 -18.33 12.46
N TYR A 179 -9.89 -19.17 11.57
CA TYR A 179 -9.80 -18.79 10.16
C TYR A 179 -11.18 -18.88 9.49
N VAL A 180 -11.54 -17.83 8.76
CA VAL A 180 -12.81 -17.71 8.03
C VAL A 180 -12.60 -17.30 6.57
N GLY A 181 -11.34 -17.27 6.11
CA GLY A 181 -10.98 -16.98 4.73
C GLY A 181 -11.37 -18.09 3.75
N LYS A 182 -11.13 -17.86 2.46
CA LYS A 182 -11.46 -18.81 1.38
C LYS A 182 -10.30 -19.74 1.04
N GLY A 183 -9.13 -19.52 1.63
CA GLY A 183 -7.94 -20.33 1.39
C GLY A 183 -7.07 -19.82 0.26
N HIS A 184 -7.28 -18.60 -0.23
CA HIS A 184 -6.41 -18.01 -1.26
C HIS A 184 -5.08 -17.52 -0.67
N GLU A 185 -5.10 -17.12 0.60
CA GLU A 185 -3.93 -16.62 1.31
C GLU A 185 -4.03 -16.93 2.80
N SER A 186 -2.89 -17.10 3.46
CA SER A 186 -2.86 -17.33 4.91
C SER A 186 -3.14 -16.06 5.69
N ALA A 187 -3.87 -16.19 6.79
CA ALA A 187 -3.92 -15.16 7.82
C ALA A 187 -2.65 -15.22 8.68
N ASN A 188 -2.19 -14.08 9.19
CA ASN A 188 -0.94 -13.99 9.93
C ASN A 188 -1.16 -13.38 11.31
N VAL A 189 -0.56 -13.99 12.33
CA VAL A 189 -0.52 -13.44 13.69
C VAL A 189 0.93 -13.29 14.10
N VAL A 190 1.36 -12.05 14.27
CA VAL A 190 2.72 -11.71 14.69
C VAL A 190 2.70 -11.33 16.16
N ASN A 191 3.20 -12.23 17.00
CA ASN A 191 3.38 -11.98 18.42
C ASN A 191 4.87 -11.76 18.72
N ARG A 192 5.22 -10.51 19.05
CA ARG A 192 6.59 -10.09 19.31
C ARG A 192 7.01 -10.23 20.76
N ALA A 193 6.08 -10.50 21.67
CA ALA A 193 6.35 -10.75 23.07
C ALA A 193 5.78 -12.11 23.52
N PRO A 194 6.03 -12.55 24.77
CA PRO A 194 5.62 -13.88 25.19
C PRO A 194 4.11 -14.08 25.07
N ALA A 195 3.71 -15.20 24.45
CA ALA A 195 2.33 -15.67 24.48
C ALA A 195 2.18 -16.73 25.58
N SER A 196 1.10 -16.62 26.35
CA SER A 196 0.76 -17.58 27.39
C SER A 196 -0.71 -17.97 27.32
N GLY A 197 -1.08 -19.09 27.92
CA GLY A 197 -2.48 -19.48 28.05
C GLY A 197 -2.76 -20.44 29.18
N THR A 198 -4.02 -20.80 29.34
CA THR A 198 -4.44 -21.90 30.21
C THR A 198 -3.95 -23.23 29.62
N PRO A 199 -3.44 -24.20 30.41
CA PRO A 199 -3.06 -25.51 29.89
C PRO A 199 -4.19 -26.15 29.06
N GLY A 200 -3.91 -26.45 27.79
CA GLY A 200 -4.89 -26.96 26.83
C GLY A 200 -5.44 -25.91 25.86
N ALA A 201 -5.10 -24.63 26.06
CA ALA A 201 -5.46 -23.56 25.15
C ALA A 201 -4.82 -23.75 23.77
N LYS A 202 -5.56 -23.32 22.74
CA LYS A 202 -5.15 -23.42 21.32
C LYS A 202 -5.14 -22.05 20.66
N LEU A 203 -4.11 -21.79 19.86
CA LEU A 203 -3.99 -20.55 19.10
C LEU A 203 -4.93 -20.51 17.89
N SER A 204 -4.90 -21.54 17.04
CA SER A 204 -5.82 -21.70 15.91
C SER A 204 -6.07 -23.18 15.61
N ASP A 205 -7.22 -23.49 15.00
CA ASP A 205 -7.58 -24.81 14.49
C ASP A 205 -7.42 -24.95 12.96
N SER A 206 -6.77 -23.98 12.30
CA SER A 206 -6.56 -23.95 10.86
C SER A 206 -5.10 -23.84 10.44
N SER A 207 -4.70 -24.64 9.45
CA SER A 207 -3.40 -24.57 8.77
C SER A 207 -3.27 -23.39 7.80
N SER A 208 -4.34 -22.62 7.58
CA SER A 208 -4.30 -21.35 6.85
C SER A 208 -3.95 -20.17 7.76
N VAL A 209 -3.54 -20.43 9.00
CA VAL A 209 -3.05 -19.41 9.93
C VAL A 209 -1.55 -19.62 10.15
N ASN A 210 -0.77 -18.61 9.81
CA ASN A 210 0.64 -18.52 10.19
C ASN A 210 0.75 -17.76 11.51
N TRP A 211 1.45 -18.34 12.48
CA TRP A 211 1.65 -17.76 13.79
C TRP A 211 3.14 -17.55 14.06
N PHE A 212 3.55 -16.30 14.24
CA PHE A 212 4.93 -15.94 14.57
C PHE A 212 5.00 -15.66 16.07
N ALA A 213 5.68 -16.52 16.83
CA ALA A 213 5.81 -16.42 18.28
C ALA A 213 7.27 -16.11 18.67
N LEU A 214 7.66 -14.83 18.55
CA LEU A 214 9.07 -14.43 18.54
C LEU A 214 9.72 -14.41 19.92
N ALA A 215 8.94 -14.44 20.99
CA ALA A 215 9.43 -14.47 22.37
C ALA A 215 8.90 -15.68 23.17
N GLY A 216 8.50 -16.73 22.45
CA GLY A 216 8.11 -18.02 23.03
C GLY A 216 6.63 -18.17 23.38
N LEU A 217 6.25 -19.43 23.61
CA LEU A 217 4.91 -19.86 24.01
C LEU A 217 4.97 -20.57 25.36
N ALA A 218 4.04 -20.27 26.26
CA ALA A 218 3.89 -20.95 27.54
C ALA A 218 2.46 -21.45 27.74
N HIS A 219 2.29 -22.74 28.03
CA HIS A 219 0.98 -23.35 28.34
C HIS A 219 -0.11 -23.18 27.26
N VAL A 220 0.27 -22.81 26.05
CA VAL A 220 -0.61 -22.67 24.89
C VAL A 220 0.00 -23.44 23.71
N SER A 221 -0.84 -24.10 22.92
CA SER A 221 -0.42 -24.85 21.75
C SER A 221 -0.81 -24.15 20.45
N PRO A 222 -0.04 -24.28 19.36
CA PRO A 222 -0.42 -23.70 18.07
C PRO A 222 -1.71 -24.30 17.50
N GLY A 223 -2.14 -25.47 17.97
CA GLY A 223 -3.23 -26.22 17.37
C GLY A 223 -2.83 -26.68 15.97
N SER A 224 -3.58 -26.26 14.94
CA SER A 224 -3.26 -26.56 13.54
C SER A 224 -2.58 -25.40 12.80
N ALA A 225 -2.27 -24.30 13.49
CA ALA A 225 -1.52 -23.17 12.91
C ALA A 225 -0.10 -23.58 12.49
N ASN A 226 0.41 -22.96 11.43
CA ASN A 226 1.83 -23.03 11.10
C ASN A 226 2.59 -22.13 12.08
N LEU A 227 3.41 -22.71 12.94
CA LEU A 227 4.15 -21.98 13.96
C LEU A 227 5.56 -21.62 13.46
N CYS A 228 5.92 -20.35 13.59
CA CYS A 228 7.28 -19.86 13.44
C CYS A 228 7.79 -19.26 14.76
N THR A 229 8.87 -19.79 15.30
CA THR A 229 9.54 -19.27 16.52
C THR A 229 10.88 -18.61 16.22
N ASP A 230 11.44 -18.84 15.03
CA ASP A 230 12.67 -18.23 14.55
C ASP A 230 12.40 -17.52 13.22
N PRO A 231 12.31 -16.18 13.20
CA PRO A 231 12.06 -15.40 12.01
C PRO A 231 12.92 -15.75 10.79
N LEU A 232 14.19 -16.08 11.02
CA LEU A 232 15.16 -16.37 9.96
C LEU A 232 14.92 -17.75 9.34
N ALA A 233 14.31 -18.68 10.08
CA ALA A 233 14.02 -20.02 9.61
C ALA A 233 12.70 -20.11 8.80
N CYS A 234 11.89 -19.05 8.81
CA CYS A 234 10.55 -19.05 8.22
C CYS A 234 10.34 -17.95 7.16
N GLU A 235 11.40 -17.54 6.45
CA GLU A 235 11.34 -16.47 5.45
C GLU A 235 10.19 -16.65 4.44
N SER A 236 9.90 -17.90 4.04
CA SER A 236 8.82 -18.24 3.11
C SER A 236 7.40 -18.15 3.69
N MET A 237 7.25 -18.06 5.01
CA MET A 237 5.95 -17.91 5.68
C MET A 237 5.52 -16.46 5.84
N TRP A 238 6.47 -15.52 5.78
CA TRP A 238 6.16 -14.11 5.98
C TRP A 238 5.29 -13.58 4.84
N PRO A 239 4.24 -12.80 5.16
CA PRO A 239 3.46 -12.14 4.12
C PRO A 239 4.37 -11.17 3.34
N PRO A 240 4.17 -11.02 2.01
CA PRO A 240 4.92 -10.05 1.20
C PRO A 240 4.91 -8.66 1.84
N GLY A 241 6.09 -8.05 1.97
CA GLY A 241 6.26 -6.72 2.60
C GLY A 241 6.44 -6.71 4.12
N LEU A 242 6.42 -7.87 4.80
CA LEU A 242 6.73 -8.00 6.23
C LEU A 242 8.01 -8.83 6.39
N LYS A 243 9.11 -8.24 6.87
CA LYS A 243 10.38 -8.97 7.11
C LYS A 243 10.62 -9.23 8.59
N ALA A 244 11.49 -10.20 8.87
CA ALA A 244 11.99 -10.58 10.20
C ALA A 244 12.59 -9.40 10.99
N GLU A 245 13.14 -8.41 10.29
CA GLU A 245 13.67 -7.18 10.84
C GLU A 245 12.54 -6.15 11.04
N ILE A 246 12.22 -5.95 12.30
CA ILE A 246 11.12 -5.15 12.82
C ILE A 246 11.39 -3.65 12.62
N GLU A 247 11.14 -3.11 11.43
CA GLU A 247 10.71 -1.72 11.27
C GLU A 247 9.19 -1.73 11.08
N GLY A 248 8.48 -1.14 12.06
CA GLY A 248 7.02 -1.03 12.05
C GLY A 248 6.33 -1.72 13.23
N ILE A 249 5.80 -0.87 14.13
CA ILE A 249 4.59 -1.07 14.95
C ILE A 249 4.74 -1.54 16.42
N CYS A 250 5.94 -1.76 16.98
CA CYS A 250 6.09 -1.79 18.46
C CYS A 250 6.67 -0.50 19.06
N SER A 251 7.29 0.33 18.22
CA SER A 251 7.91 1.61 18.57
C SER A 251 7.32 2.81 17.83
N GLU A 252 6.51 2.59 16.79
CA GLU A 252 5.83 3.65 16.04
C GLU A 252 4.32 3.50 16.18
N THR A 253 3.59 4.61 16.22
CA THR A 253 2.13 4.73 16.37
C THR A 253 1.33 4.16 15.20
N GLY A 254 1.86 3.18 14.46
CA GLY A 254 1.21 2.58 13.31
C GLY A 254 0.95 3.56 12.15
N GLU A 255 1.51 4.77 12.20
CA GLU A 255 1.32 5.76 11.14
C GLU A 255 2.28 5.45 9.99
N THR A 256 1.73 4.90 8.90
CA THR A 256 2.47 4.84 7.65
C THR A 256 2.65 6.25 7.10
N LYS A 257 3.87 6.53 6.68
CA LYS A 257 4.30 7.75 6.01
C LYS A 257 4.82 7.34 4.63
N PRO A 258 3.93 6.93 3.71
CA PRO A 258 4.35 6.60 2.36
C PRO A 258 4.92 7.85 1.70
N ALA A 259 6.11 7.73 1.13
CA ALA A 259 6.78 8.82 0.45
C ALA A 259 7.65 8.27 -0.66
N ILE A 260 7.67 8.97 -1.79
CA ILE A 260 8.51 8.63 -2.95
C ILE A 260 9.31 9.86 -3.37
N SER A 261 10.50 9.64 -3.92
CA SER A 261 11.21 10.64 -4.71
C SER A 261 11.24 10.21 -6.17
N LEU A 262 11.24 11.18 -7.08
CA LEU A 262 11.32 10.97 -8.51
C LEU A 262 12.44 11.83 -9.07
N THR A 263 13.47 11.20 -9.64
CA THR A 263 14.48 11.90 -10.44
C THR A 263 14.27 11.64 -11.93
N LYS A 264 14.64 12.62 -12.75
CA LYS A 264 14.52 12.55 -14.20
C LYS A 264 15.74 13.19 -14.85
N VAL A 265 16.36 12.44 -15.75
CA VAL A 265 17.49 12.90 -16.57
C VAL A 265 17.16 12.68 -18.03
N GLY A 266 17.46 13.65 -18.89
CA GLY A 266 17.30 13.53 -20.34
C GLY A 266 18.67 13.56 -21.02
N ALA A 267 18.88 12.62 -21.94
CA ALA A 267 20.06 12.58 -22.78
C ALA A 267 19.65 12.68 -24.25
N PHE A 268 20.11 13.71 -24.94
CA PHE A 268 19.88 13.84 -26.38
C PHE A 268 20.75 12.85 -27.15
N ASN A 269 20.14 12.01 -27.98
CA ASN A 269 20.83 11.06 -28.84
C ASN A 269 21.30 11.78 -30.11
N THR A 270 22.52 12.31 -30.11
CA THR A 270 23.10 12.93 -31.30
C THR A 270 23.55 11.85 -32.28
N THR A 271 23.16 11.96 -33.54
CA THR A 271 23.83 11.21 -34.62
C THR A 271 25.05 12.00 -35.13
N THR A 272 26.14 11.32 -35.48
CA THR A 272 27.34 11.97 -36.05
C THR A 272 27.09 12.60 -37.42
N VAL A 273 25.97 12.24 -38.05
CA VAL A 273 25.54 12.69 -39.38
C VAL A 273 25.32 14.20 -39.42
N ASN A 274 24.84 14.80 -38.32
CA ASN A 274 24.52 16.22 -38.23
C ASN A 274 25.50 17.03 -37.38
N GLN A 275 26.74 16.55 -37.17
CA GLN A 275 27.75 17.27 -36.35
C GLN A 275 27.26 17.67 -34.94
N GLY A 276 26.26 16.98 -34.39
CA GLY A 276 25.65 17.29 -33.10
C GLY A 276 24.52 18.34 -33.13
N TYR A 277 24.07 18.77 -34.30
CA TYR A 277 22.87 19.60 -34.48
C TYR A 277 21.59 18.76 -34.43
N ALA A 278 20.56 19.28 -33.77
CA ALA A 278 19.28 18.60 -33.64
C ALA A 278 18.47 18.66 -34.93
N SER A 279 17.89 17.51 -35.32
CA SER A 279 16.95 17.38 -36.44
C SER A 279 15.64 16.76 -35.99
N VAL A 280 14.54 17.09 -36.68
CA VAL A 280 13.22 16.51 -36.41
C VAL A 280 13.31 14.98 -36.54
N GLY A 281 12.81 14.27 -35.53
CA GLY A 281 12.83 12.81 -35.47
C GLY A 281 14.07 12.19 -34.80
N GLU A 282 15.09 12.98 -34.45
CA GLU A 282 16.09 12.53 -33.47
C GLU A 282 15.44 12.40 -32.08
N THR A 283 16.10 11.72 -31.15
CA THR A 283 15.45 11.31 -29.90
C THR A 283 16.17 11.81 -28.66
N ILE A 284 15.40 12.05 -27.61
CA ILE A 284 15.88 12.22 -26.23
C ILE A 284 15.50 10.97 -25.45
N ASN A 285 16.50 10.33 -24.84
CA ASN A 285 16.28 9.25 -23.89
C ASN A 285 16.11 9.83 -22.50
N TYR A 286 14.93 9.71 -21.93
CA TYR A 286 14.68 10.02 -20.53
C TYR A 286 14.86 8.78 -19.67
N THR A 287 15.54 8.95 -18.54
CA THR A 287 15.66 7.97 -17.46
C THR A 287 15.00 8.52 -16.22
N PHE A 288 14.08 7.75 -15.65
CA PHE A 288 13.39 8.07 -14.40
C PHE A 288 13.83 7.10 -13.32
N LYS A 289 13.97 7.60 -12.10
CA LYS A 289 14.18 6.76 -10.92
C LYS A 289 13.16 7.13 -9.86
N ILE A 290 12.32 6.17 -9.49
CA ILE A 290 11.36 6.27 -8.39
C ILE A 290 11.95 5.55 -7.20
N LYS A 291 12.23 6.26 -6.12
CA LYS A 291 12.75 5.67 -4.88
C LYS A 291 11.73 5.80 -3.75
N ASN A 292 11.53 4.72 -2.99
CA ASN A 292 10.75 4.79 -1.76
C ASN A 292 11.61 5.39 -0.64
N ILE A 293 11.20 6.57 -0.19
CA ILE A 293 11.82 7.33 0.91
C ILE A 293 10.90 7.36 2.14
N GLY A 294 9.81 6.61 2.12
CA GLY A 294 8.88 6.43 3.23
C GLY A 294 9.31 5.30 4.17
N ASN A 295 8.41 4.93 5.08
CA ASN A 295 8.62 3.87 6.07
C ASN A 295 7.77 2.60 5.83
N VAL A 296 7.22 2.43 4.62
CA VAL A 296 6.39 1.28 4.26
C VAL A 296 6.53 0.94 2.78
N ALA A 297 6.44 -0.34 2.44
CA ALA A 297 6.41 -0.80 1.05
C ALA A 297 5.18 -0.25 0.31
N LEU A 298 5.35 0.03 -1.00
CA LEU A 298 4.33 0.68 -1.83
C LEU A 298 3.91 -0.22 -3.00
N LYS A 299 2.63 -0.19 -3.34
CA LYS A 299 1.98 -0.87 -4.47
C LYS A 299 1.36 0.12 -5.45
N ASN A 300 0.96 -0.38 -6.62
CA ASN A 300 0.28 0.40 -7.67
C ASN A 300 1.08 1.64 -8.12
N ILE A 301 2.37 1.44 -8.42
CA ILE A 301 3.24 2.50 -8.90
C ILE A 301 2.78 2.94 -10.30
N THR A 302 2.50 4.23 -10.46
CA THR A 302 2.16 4.86 -11.74
C THR A 302 3.13 6.00 -12.02
N LEU A 303 3.66 6.07 -13.23
CA LEU A 303 4.53 7.15 -13.70
C LEU A 303 3.91 7.80 -14.94
N ILE A 304 3.71 9.11 -14.89
CA ILE A 304 3.11 9.91 -15.96
C ILE A 304 4.08 11.04 -16.33
N ASP A 305 4.34 11.22 -17.61
CA ASP A 305 5.14 12.32 -18.15
C ASP A 305 4.21 13.35 -18.83
N GLU A 306 4.20 14.58 -18.33
CA GLU A 306 3.20 15.59 -18.72
C GLU A 306 3.42 16.14 -20.14
N MET A 307 4.66 16.12 -20.62
CA MET A 307 5.02 16.69 -21.93
C MET A 307 4.50 15.82 -23.09
N VAL A 308 4.34 14.52 -22.86
CA VAL A 308 3.95 13.55 -23.90
C VAL A 308 2.49 13.09 -23.79
N GLY A 309 1.80 13.45 -22.70
CA GLY A 309 0.44 13.00 -22.42
C GLY A 309 0.32 11.46 -22.44
N ASN A 310 -0.88 10.94 -22.69
CA ASN A 310 -1.15 9.49 -22.66
C ASN A 310 -0.56 8.71 -23.86
N ASN A 311 0.18 9.34 -24.78
CA ASN A 311 0.60 8.69 -26.03
C ASN A 311 1.96 7.99 -25.94
N LEU A 312 2.80 8.35 -24.97
CA LEU A 312 4.06 7.67 -24.69
C LEU A 312 4.10 7.33 -23.20
N ILE A 313 4.25 6.04 -22.90
CA ILE A 313 4.21 5.51 -21.54
C ILE A 313 5.64 5.10 -21.16
N PRO A 314 6.18 5.57 -20.01
CA PRO A 314 7.47 5.11 -19.52
C PRO A 314 7.51 3.59 -19.32
N GLU A 315 8.56 2.94 -19.82
CA GLU A 315 8.77 1.50 -19.72
C GLU A 315 9.57 1.16 -18.46
N PHE A 316 9.15 0.14 -17.71
CA PHE A 316 9.88 -0.36 -16.54
C PHE A 316 11.10 -1.17 -16.99
N ILE A 317 12.27 -0.86 -16.42
CA ILE A 317 13.55 -1.49 -16.81
C ILE A 317 14.07 -2.41 -15.71
N SER A 318 14.10 -1.95 -14.46
CA SER A 318 14.71 -2.69 -13.36
C SER A 318 14.38 -2.08 -12.01
N GLY A 319 14.67 -2.81 -10.93
CA GLY A 319 14.71 -2.27 -9.58
C GLY A 319 13.86 -3.03 -8.57
N ASP A 320 12.97 -3.90 -9.04
CA ASP A 320 12.23 -4.88 -8.21
C ASP A 320 13.14 -6.11 -8.00
N ILE A 321 13.90 -6.11 -6.90
CA ILE A 321 14.98 -7.09 -6.67
C ILE A 321 14.43 -8.49 -6.37
N ASN A 322 13.28 -8.55 -5.70
CA ASN A 322 12.66 -9.79 -5.24
C ASN A 322 11.45 -10.22 -6.11
N ASN A 323 11.14 -9.48 -7.18
CA ASN A 323 10.03 -9.72 -8.09
C ASN A 323 8.68 -9.83 -7.39
N ASN A 324 8.48 -9.04 -6.33
CA ASN A 324 7.24 -9.04 -5.56
C ASN A 324 6.25 -7.96 -6.04
N ASN A 325 6.61 -7.15 -7.04
CA ASN A 325 5.84 -6.04 -7.56
C ASN A 325 5.51 -4.96 -6.51
N LEU A 326 6.34 -4.82 -5.48
CA LEU A 326 6.26 -3.79 -4.44
C LEU A 326 7.53 -2.96 -4.46
N LEU A 327 7.39 -1.64 -4.36
CA LEU A 327 8.52 -0.76 -4.14
C LEU A 327 8.84 -0.75 -2.64
N ASP A 328 9.76 -1.62 -2.23
CA ASP A 328 10.19 -1.81 -0.85
C ASP A 328 10.87 -0.55 -0.28
N VAL A 329 10.96 -0.45 1.05
CA VAL A 329 11.62 0.70 1.70
C VAL A 329 13.08 0.77 1.26
N ASN A 330 13.51 1.98 0.84
CA ASN A 330 14.82 2.26 0.24
C ASN A 330 15.07 1.68 -1.16
N GLU A 331 14.14 0.93 -1.73
CA GLU A 331 14.25 0.42 -3.10
C GLU A 331 14.07 1.53 -4.14
N GLU A 332 14.70 1.38 -5.31
CA GLU A 332 14.67 2.32 -6.43
C GLU A 332 14.33 1.58 -7.73
N TRP A 333 13.23 1.98 -8.37
CA TRP A 333 12.79 1.47 -9.67
C TRP A 333 13.18 2.43 -10.80
N VAL A 334 13.64 1.86 -11.91
CA VAL A 334 14.16 2.58 -13.07
C VAL A 334 13.20 2.41 -14.25
N TYR A 335 12.85 3.53 -14.87
CA TYR A 335 12.03 3.57 -16.08
C TYR A 335 12.73 4.37 -17.18
N THR A 336 12.38 4.11 -18.44
CA THR A 336 12.86 4.89 -19.59
C THR A 336 11.72 5.34 -20.51
N LEU A 337 11.96 6.43 -21.24
CA LEU A 337 11.05 6.98 -22.24
C LEU A 337 11.86 7.58 -23.38
N ILE A 338 11.46 7.28 -24.63
CA ILE A 338 12.09 7.85 -25.82
C ILE A 338 11.17 8.94 -26.36
N TYR A 339 11.67 10.18 -26.40
CA TYR A 339 10.94 11.33 -26.92
C TYR A 339 11.47 11.75 -28.30
N PRO A 340 10.65 11.76 -29.36
CA PRO A 340 11.05 12.28 -30.67
C PRO A 340 11.04 13.81 -30.67
N VAL A 341 12.17 14.43 -31.00
CA VAL A 341 12.35 15.88 -31.08
C VAL A 341 11.51 16.45 -32.22
N THR A 342 10.78 17.53 -31.92
CA THR A 342 9.92 18.24 -32.86
C THR A 342 10.60 19.50 -33.40
N GLN A 343 10.01 20.10 -34.44
CA GLN A 343 10.51 21.39 -34.96
C GLN A 343 10.34 22.52 -33.93
N GLU A 344 9.32 22.46 -33.08
CA GLU A 344 9.07 23.47 -32.06
C GLU A 344 10.16 23.45 -30.98
N ASP A 345 10.61 22.26 -30.59
CA ASP A 345 11.73 22.07 -29.66
C ASP A 345 13.02 22.65 -30.21
N ILE A 346 13.30 22.40 -31.50
CA ILE A 346 14.48 22.94 -32.19
C ILE A 346 14.44 24.47 -32.17
N ASN A 347 13.29 25.07 -32.50
CA ASN A 347 13.12 26.52 -32.48
C ASN A 347 13.29 27.10 -31.05
N ARG A 348 12.89 26.36 -30.01
CA ARG A 348 13.12 26.71 -28.60
C ARG A 348 14.55 26.47 -28.13
N LYS A 349 15.35 25.71 -28.88
CA LYS A 349 16.73 25.30 -28.58
C LYS A 349 16.88 24.42 -27.33
N ALA A 350 15.76 23.97 -26.76
CA ALA A 350 15.74 23.11 -25.60
C ALA A 350 14.38 22.44 -25.44
N VAL A 351 14.40 21.28 -24.78
CA VAL A 351 13.21 20.55 -24.33
C VAL A 351 13.12 20.66 -22.82
N TYR A 352 11.97 21.11 -22.33
CA TYR A 352 11.65 21.21 -20.91
C TYR A 352 10.66 20.11 -20.57
N ASN A 353 11.04 19.21 -19.66
CA ASN A 353 10.21 18.06 -19.37
C ASN A 353 10.06 17.81 -17.86
N ILE A 354 8.83 17.49 -17.42
CA ILE A 354 8.47 17.16 -16.05
C ILE A 354 7.59 15.91 -16.01
N ALA A 355 7.72 15.11 -14.96
CA ALA A 355 6.92 13.91 -14.75
C ALA A 355 6.38 13.87 -13.32
N SER A 356 5.32 13.10 -13.12
CA SER A 356 4.73 12.80 -11.83
C SER A 356 4.65 11.30 -11.61
N ALA A 357 4.89 10.88 -10.37
CA ALA A 357 4.70 9.51 -9.93
C ALA A 357 3.69 9.46 -8.80
N SER A 358 2.93 8.36 -8.73
CA SER A 358 2.06 8.05 -7.60
C SER A 358 2.22 6.58 -7.21
N ALA A 359 2.08 6.30 -5.91
CA ALA A 359 2.06 4.95 -5.37
C ALA A 359 1.18 4.93 -4.11
N LYS A 360 0.76 3.75 -3.66
CA LYS A 360 -0.05 3.60 -2.45
C LYS A 360 0.59 2.63 -1.49
N ASP A 361 0.50 2.87 -0.19
CA ASP A 361 0.81 1.82 0.78
C ASP A 361 -0.32 0.78 0.87
N PHE A 362 -0.11 -0.24 1.70
CA PHE A 362 -1.14 -1.23 2.03
C PHE A 362 -2.31 -0.67 2.85
N LYS A 363 -2.18 0.58 3.30
CA LYS A 363 -3.21 1.36 4.01
C LYS A 363 -3.91 2.38 3.10
N PHE A 364 -3.73 2.26 1.78
CA PHE A 364 -4.31 3.12 0.75
C PHE A 364 -3.94 4.61 0.83
N LYS A 365 -3.00 4.98 1.70
CA LYS A 365 -2.41 6.32 1.69
C LYS A 365 -1.57 6.48 0.44
N THR A 366 -1.77 7.60 -0.25
CA THR A 366 -1.11 7.87 -1.53
C THR A 366 0.16 8.68 -1.30
N ALA A 367 1.27 8.20 -1.86
CA ALA A 367 2.50 8.96 -2.03
C ALA A 367 2.55 9.52 -3.46
N THR A 368 2.94 10.78 -3.60
CA THR A 368 3.10 11.43 -4.91
C THR A 368 4.42 12.18 -4.95
N ALA A 369 5.07 12.19 -6.11
CA ALA A 369 6.23 13.04 -6.36
C ALA A 369 6.19 13.65 -7.75
N THR A 370 6.76 14.85 -7.87
CA THR A 370 7.10 15.48 -9.14
C THR A 370 8.60 15.35 -9.37
N SER A 371 8.99 15.09 -10.61
CA SER A 371 10.40 14.88 -10.95
C SER A 371 11.25 16.11 -10.71
N TYR A 372 12.52 15.88 -10.40
CA TYR A 372 13.57 16.90 -10.48
C TYR A 372 14.80 16.34 -11.20
N ASP A 373 15.58 17.23 -11.82
CA ASP A 373 16.88 16.88 -12.38
C ASP A 373 17.93 16.80 -11.26
N PRO A 374 18.58 15.64 -11.03
CA PRO A 374 19.62 15.53 -10.02
C PRO A 374 20.90 16.31 -10.38
N ASN A 375 21.10 16.64 -11.66
CA ASN A 375 22.24 17.40 -12.17
C ASN A 375 21.72 18.54 -13.07
N PRO A 376 21.03 19.54 -12.49
CA PRO A 376 20.37 20.57 -13.28
C PRO A 376 21.40 21.38 -14.07
N LEU A 377 21.04 21.72 -15.31
CA LEU A 377 21.85 22.56 -16.17
C LEU A 377 22.14 23.91 -15.49
N PRO A 378 23.41 24.31 -15.30
CA PRO A 378 23.75 25.58 -14.68
C PRO A 378 23.22 26.77 -15.47
N LEU A 379 22.66 27.78 -14.78
CA LEU A 379 22.06 28.96 -15.42
C LEU A 379 23.07 29.82 -16.20
N ASP A 380 24.35 29.72 -15.86
CA ASP A 380 25.46 30.40 -16.52
C ASP A 380 26.01 29.65 -17.74
N THR A 381 25.45 28.48 -18.07
CA THR A 381 25.84 27.71 -19.26
C THR A 381 25.63 28.56 -20.53
N PRO A 382 26.65 28.72 -21.40
CA PRO A 382 26.49 29.44 -22.66
C PRO A 382 25.37 28.84 -23.52
N GLY A 383 24.40 29.66 -23.92
CA GLY A 383 23.23 29.20 -24.67
C GLY A 383 22.12 28.60 -23.81
N HIS A 384 22.17 28.75 -22.48
CA HIS A 384 21.07 28.38 -21.60
C HIS A 384 19.78 29.12 -22.01
N PRO A 385 18.66 28.42 -22.27
CA PRO A 385 17.43 29.00 -22.81
C PRO A 385 16.63 29.82 -21.77
N GLY A 386 17.10 29.84 -20.53
CA GLY A 386 16.40 30.42 -19.38
C GLY A 386 15.57 29.38 -18.65
N LEU A 387 14.98 29.76 -17.51
CA LEU A 387 13.96 28.94 -16.85
C LEU A 387 12.59 29.41 -17.31
N LEU A 388 11.72 28.47 -17.65
CA LEU A 388 10.32 28.78 -17.88
C LEU A 388 9.61 29.06 -16.56
N ALA A 389 8.76 30.10 -16.54
CA ALA A 389 8.07 30.53 -15.32
C ALA A 389 7.10 29.45 -14.79
N ASP A 390 6.52 28.68 -15.70
CA ASP A 390 5.61 27.55 -15.50
C ASP A 390 6.34 26.21 -15.26
N CYS A 391 7.65 26.10 -15.54
CA CYS A 391 8.40 24.87 -15.28
C CYS A 391 9.80 25.06 -14.70
N LYS A 392 9.87 25.64 -13.50
CA LYS A 392 11.13 25.87 -12.77
C LYS A 392 11.88 24.61 -12.34
N LYS A 393 11.21 23.45 -12.32
CA LYS A 393 11.78 22.14 -11.94
C LYS A 393 11.95 21.19 -13.13
N CYS A 394 11.69 21.66 -14.36
CA CYS A 394 11.86 20.83 -15.54
C CYS A 394 13.31 20.35 -15.68
N THR A 395 13.46 19.11 -16.10
CA THR A 395 14.70 18.64 -16.73
C THR A 395 14.85 19.37 -18.06
N ILE A 396 15.98 20.04 -18.27
CA ILE A 396 16.27 20.82 -19.48
C ILE A 396 17.28 20.06 -20.32
N VAL A 397 16.90 19.72 -21.55
CA VAL A 397 17.81 19.12 -22.53
C VAL A 397 18.07 20.16 -23.62
N LEU A 398 19.32 20.60 -23.76
CA LEU A 398 19.72 21.55 -24.80
C LEU A 398 19.75 20.89 -26.18
N LEU A 399 19.27 21.61 -27.18
CA LEU A 399 19.35 21.24 -28.59
C LEU A 399 20.25 22.25 -29.31
N LYS A 400 21.24 21.76 -30.06
CA LYS A 400 22.06 22.63 -30.92
C LYS A 400 21.34 22.89 -32.23
N GLU A 401 21.24 24.14 -32.65
CA GLU A 401 20.64 24.55 -33.93
C GLU A 401 21.72 24.98 -34.95
N TYR A 402 21.44 24.83 -36.24
CA TYR A 402 22.21 25.46 -37.31
C TYR A 402 22.08 26.99 -37.25
N ASN A 403 23.18 27.70 -37.01
CA ASN A 403 23.25 29.10 -37.42
C ASN A 403 23.54 29.12 -38.93
N LEU A 404 22.53 29.46 -39.74
CA LEU A 404 22.72 29.78 -41.15
C LEU A 404 23.54 31.09 -41.25
N VAL A 405 24.86 30.96 -41.30
CA VAL A 405 25.73 32.08 -41.67
C VAL A 405 25.66 32.20 -43.19
N ILE A 406 24.84 33.13 -43.69
CA ILE A 406 24.86 33.50 -45.11
C ILE A 406 26.18 34.25 -45.36
N THR A 407 27.22 33.51 -45.73
CA THR A 407 28.56 34.06 -46.05
C THR A 407 28.61 34.70 -47.44
N ASN A 408 27.64 34.39 -48.30
CA ASN A 408 27.51 35.01 -49.61
C ASN A 408 26.81 36.38 -49.48
N PRO A 409 27.49 37.51 -49.71
CA PRO A 409 26.91 38.85 -49.54
C PRO A 409 25.69 39.08 -50.44
N HIS A 410 25.67 38.47 -51.64
CA HIS A 410 24.55 38.62 -52.58
C HIS A 410 23.30 37.87 -52.11
N VAL A 411 23.45 36.68 -51.53
CA VAL A 411 22.32 35.93 -50.96
C VAL A 411 21.79 36.66 -49.71
N ARG A 412 22.67 37.23 -48.90
CA ARG A 412 22.29 38.03 -47.72
C ARG A 412 21.49 39.28 -48.11
N GLN A 413 21.89 39.94 -49.20
CA GLN A 413 21.22 41.14 -49.71
C GLN A 413 19.88 40.82 -50.40
N LEU A 414 19.75 39.66 -51.05
CA LEU A 414 18.50 39.16 -51.61
C LEU A 414 17.46 38.85 -50.51
N MET A 415 17.88 38.24 -49.40
CA MET A 415 16.98 37.92 -48.28
C MET A 415 16.50 39.18 -47.54
N LEU A 416 17.34 40.20 -47.40
CA LEU A 416 16.98 41.50 -46.79
C LEU A 416 15.98 42.32 -47.62
N ASN A 417 15.82 42.01 -48.91
CA ASN A 417 14.90 42.70 -49.81
C ASN A 417 13.54 41.97 -49.94
N LEU A 418 13.34 40.88 -49.21
CA LEU A 418 12.12 40.07 -49.18
C LEU A 418 11.31 40.21 -47.88
N GLU A 419 11.85 40.93 -46.88
CA GLU A 419 11.12 41.48 -45.72
C GLU A 419 10.71 42.92 -46.02
#